data_AF-A0A7X5I8I4-F1
#
_entry.id   AF-A0A7X5I8I4-F1
#
_cell.length_a   1.000
_cell.length_b   1.000
_cell.length_c   1.000
_cell.angle_alpha   90.00
_cell.angle_beta   90.00
_cell.angle_gamma   90.00
#
_symmetry.space_group_name_H-M   'P 1'
#
loop_
_entity.id
_entity.type
_entity.pdbx_description
1 polymer ?
#
loop_
_entity_poly.entity_id
_entity_poly.type
_entity_poly.pdbx_seq_one_letter_code
_entity_poly.pdbx_strand_id
1 'polypeptide(L)'
;MKHICNENDFIMIEQKGALYTYQCPICKKQYYELVDIAISNDMLLQKCSVYVEWSNTYSIVHQIHNLKKIVPALSISNEKLFNIARNGKKLYIGEMYLNEANELIAIAKTYHIHLNLEKI
;
A
#
# COMPACT_ATOMS: atom_id res chain seq x y z
N MET A 1 -0.54 -48.89 7.26
CA MET A 1 -1.32 -48.16 6.25
C MET A 1 -0.97 -46.68 6.34
N LYS A 2 -0.64 -46.01 5.22
CA LYS A 2 -0.46 -44.54 5.22
C LYS A 2 -1.85 -43.92 5.43
N HIS A 3 -2.01 -43.08 6.45
CA HIS A 3 -3.26 -42.33 6.64
C HIS A 3 -3.46 -41.41 5.43
N ILE A 4 -4.59 -41.57 4.76
CA ILE A 4 -5.04 -40.70 3.66
C ILE A 4 -5.91 -39.65 4.34
N CYS A 5 -5.43 -38.41 4.37
CA CYS A 5 -6.10 -37.32 5.08
C CYS A 5 -7.21 -36.77 4.13
N ASN A 6 -8.50 -36.90 4.45
CA ASN A 6 -9.60 -36.26 3.70
C ASN A 6 -9.80 -34.82 4.21
N GLU A 7 -10.34 -33.92 3.39
CA GLU A 7 -10.56 -32.51 3.77
C GLU A 7 -11.40 -32.35 5.05
N ASN A 8 -12.35 -33.26 5.29
CA ASN A 8 -13.17 -33.28 6.50
C ASN A 8 -12.43 -33.74 7.78
N ASP A 9 -11.22 -34.31 7.66
CA ASP A 9 -10.43 -34.83 8.78
C ASP A 9 -9.49 -33.76 9.39
N PHE A 10 -9.45 -32.57 8.80
CA PHE A 10 -8.61 -31.47 9.24
C PHE A 10 -9.34 -30.59 10.27
N ILE A 11 -8.69 -30.31 11.39
CA ILE A 11 -9.21 -29.40 12.42
C ILE A 11 -8.47 -28.07 12.38
N MET A 12 -9.17 -26.95 12.55
CA MET A 12 -8.55 -25.62 12.64
C MET A 12 -7.71 -25.54 13.92
N ILE A 13 -6.43 -25.19 13.79
CA ILE A 13 -5.50 -25.06 14.91
C ILE A 13 -5.03 -23.62 15.14
N GLU A 14 -5.09 -22.77 14.12
CA GLU A 14 -4.67 -21.38 14.22
C GLU A 14 -5.43 -20.50 13.23
N GLN A 15 -5.77 -19.29 13.65
CA GLN A 15 -6.31 -18.24 12.79
C GLN A 15 -5.46 -16.98 12.96
N LYS A 16 -4.87 -16.50 11.86
CA LYS A 16 -4.09 -15.25 11.80
C LYS A 16 -4.70 -14.36 10.73
N GLY A 17 -5.61 -13.47 11.14
CA GLY A 17 -6.39 -12.66 10.21
C GLY A 17 -7.25 -13.54 9.30
N ALA A 18 -7.03 -13.46 7.99
CA ALA A 18 -7.74 -14.23 6.96
C ALA A 18 -7.12 -15.59 6.64
N LEU A 19 -5.96 -15.91 7.25
CA LEU A 19 -5.30 -17.20 7.09
C LEU A 19 -5.75 -18.15 8.20
N TYR A 20 -6.34 -19.27 7.78
CA TYR A 20 -6.74 -20.36 8.64
C TYR A 20 -5.77 -21.52 8.42
N THR A 21 -5.20 -22.02 9.51
CA THR A 21 -4.35 -23.19 9.50
C THR A 21 -5.12 -24.36 10.07
N TYR A 22 -5.25 -25.41 9.30
CA TYR A 22 -5.84 -26.67 9.71
C TYR A 22 -4.76 -27.74 9.84
N GLN A 23 -4.93 -28.67 10.77
CA GLN A 23 -4.03 -29.79 10.96
C GLN A 23 -4.80 -31.08 11.10
N CYS A 24 -4.35 -32.12 10.41
CA CYS A 24 -4.85 -33.46 10.66
C CYS A 24 -4.29 -33.97 12.00
N PRO A 25 -5.13 -34.41 12.95
CA PRO A 25 -4.67 -34.86 14.25
C PRO A 25 -3.82 -36.14 14.19
N ILE A 26 -4.03 -36.97 13.15
CA ILE A 26 -3.38 -38.27 12.94
C ILE A 26 -2.06 -38.11 12.17
N CYS A 27 -2.10 -37.53 10.97
CA CYS A 27 -0.91 -37.40 10.10
C CYS A 27 -0.03 -36.17 10.41
N LYS A 28 -0.50 -35.26 11.29
CA LYS A 28 0.12 -33.96 11.61
C LYS A 28 0.37 -33.02 10.41
N LYS A 29 -0.08 -33.41 9.20
CA LYS A 29 -0.04 -32.55 8.01
C LYS A 29 -0.92 -31.33 8.22
N GLN A 30 -0.43 -30.21 7.71
CA GLN A 30 -1.11 -28.92 7.76
C GLN A 30 -1.68 -28.59 6.39
N TYR A 31 -2.87 -27.98 6.41
CA TYR A 31 -3.56 -27.39 5.28
C TYR A 31 -3.82 -25.93 5.60
N TYR A 32 -3.68 -25.05 4.61
CA TYR A 32 -3.82 -23.61 4.78
C TYR A 32 -4.92 -23.12 3.87
N GLU A 33 -5.89 -22.43 4.44
CA GLU A 33 -7.01 -21.82 3.72
C GLU A 33 -6.95 -20.32 3.89
N LEU A 34 -7.00 -19.61 2.78
CA LEU A 34 -7.27 -18.18 2.75
C LEU A 34 -8.76 -18.03 2.50
N VAL A 35 -9.52 -17.65 3.53
CA VAL A 35 -10.92 -17.31 3.32
C VAL A 35 -10.94 -15.91 2.73
N ASP A 36 -11.68 -15.74 1.63
CA ASP A 36 -11.91 -14.43 1.03
C ASP A 36 -12.36 -13.47 2.13
N ILE A 37 -11.57 -12.44 2.35
CA ILE A 37 -12.00 -11.31 3.15
C ILE A 37 -13.19 -10.76 2.38
N ALA A 38 -14.39 -10.89 2.94
CA ALA A 38 -15.49 -10.03 2.55
C ALA A 38 -15.04 -8.60 2.87
N ILE A 39 -14.35 -7.98 1.91
CA ILE A 39 -14.16 -6.54 1.87
C ILE A 39 -15.59 -6.03 1.91
N SER A 40 -16.01 -5.45 3.03
CA SER A 40 -17.34 -4.86 3.11
C SER A 40 -17.49 -3.96 1.90
N ASN A 41 -18.52 -4.17 1.08
CA ASN A 41 -18.84 -3.35 -0.09
C ASN A 41 -18.96 -1.85 0.23
N ASP A 42 -18.94 -1.47 1.52
CA ASP A 42 -18.93 -0.10 2.03
C ASP A 42 -17.53 0.56 2.14
N MET A 43 -16.42 -0.18 1.99
CA MET A 43 -15.16 0.49 1.63
C MET A 43 -15.25 0.81 0.15
N LEU A 44 -15.91 1.95 -0.14
CA LEU A 44 -15.89 2.57 -1.45
C LEU A 44 -14.45 2.53 -1.97
N LEU A 45 -14.20 1.67 -2.96
CA LEU A 45 -12.95 1.56 -3.72
C LEU A 45 -12.81 2.82 -4.60
N GLN A 46 -12.84 3.99 -3.96
CA GLN A 46 -12.65 5.27 -4.59
C GLN A 46 -11.17 5.37 -4.92
N LYS A 47 -10.88 5.39 -6.21
CA LYS A 47 -9.56 5.73 -6.70
C LYS A 47 -9.40 7.24 -6.68
N CYS A 48 -8.17 7.68 -6.45
CA CYS A 48 -7.79 9.08 -6.55
C CYS A 48 -6.43 9.19 -7.23
N SER A 49 -6.23 10.32 -7.91
CA SER A 49 -4.94 10.72 -8.43
C SER A 49 -4.18 11.46 -7.36
N VAL A 50 -2.93 11.06 -7.11
CA VAL A 50 -2.05 11.66 -6.10
C VAL A 50 -1.04 12.57 -6.78
N TYR A 51 -0.90 13.79 -6.24
CA TYR A 51 0.04 14.79 -6.72
C TYR A 51 0.91 15.32 -5.59
N VAL A 52 2.17 15.64 -5.89
CA VAL A 52 3.03 16.44 -5.01
C VAL A 52 2.78 17.91 -5.28
N GLU A 53 2.55 18.65 -4.20
CA GLU A 53 2.55 20.11 -4.18
C GLU A 53 3.84 20.61 -3.53
N TRP A 54 4.60 21.39 -4.29
CA TRP A 54 5.87 21.94 -3.84
C TRP A 54 5.61 23.12 -2.91
N SER A 55 6.23 23.09 -1.74
CA SER A 55 6.13 24.18 -0.76
C SER A 55 7.28 25.17 -0.90
N ASN A 56 7.05 26.43 -0.54
CA ASN A 56 8.11 27.43 -0.38
C ASN A 56 8.77 27.37 1.01
N THR A 57 8.26 26.54 1.93
CA THR A 57 8.75 26.47 3.32
C THR A 57 10.05 25.68 3.47
N TYR A 58 10.37 24.78 2.54
CA TYR A 58 11.58 23.95 2.56
C TYR A 58 12.33 24.07 1.24
N SER A 59 13.64 23.80 1.23
CA SER A 59 14.40 23.81 -0.02
C SER A 59 13.86 22.74 -0.99
N ILE A 60 13.74 23.08 -2.27
CA ILE A 60 13.26 22.16 -3.31
C ILE A 60 14.13 20.89 -3.36
N VAL A 61 15.44 21.02 -3.18
CA VAL A 61 16.37 19.88 -3.14
C VAL A 61 16.03 18.92 -1.99
N HIS A 62 15.73 19.46 -0.81
CA HIS A 62 15.33 18.65 0.35
C HIS A 62 13.97 17.97 0.12
N GLN A 63 13.02 18.69 -0.48
CA GLN A 63 11.72 18.12 -0.86
C GLN A 63 11.87 16.98 -1.88
N ILE A 64 12.71 17.13 -2.91
CA ILE A 64 12.99 16.07 -3.90
C ILE A 64 13.62 14.84 -3.26
N HIS A 65 14.60 15.04 -2.37
CA HIS A 65 15.26 13.95 -1.67
C HIS A 65 14.26 13.17 -0.79
N ASN A 66 13.41 13.88 -0.04
CA ASN A 66 12.40 13.27 0.82
C ASN A 66 11.30 12.57 0.00
N LEU A 67 10.88 13.15 -1.12
CA LEU A 67 9.94 12.52 -2.04
C LEU A 67 10.46 11.15 -2.52
N LYS A 68 11.74 11.04 -2.88
CA LYS A 68 12.34 9.77 -3.33
C LYS A 68 12.45 8.73 -2.22
N LYS A 69 12.45 9.12 -0.94
CA LYS A 69 12.35 8.16 0.17
C LYS A 69 10.95 7.57 0.28
N ILE A 70 9.93 8.38 0.02
CA ILE A 70 8.53 8.00 0.14
C ILE A 70 8.04 7.25 -1.11
N VAL A 71 8.54 7.64 -2.28
CA VAL A 71 8.22 7.02 -3.57
C VAL A 71 9.52 6.58 -4.26
N PRO A 72 10.20 5.51 -3.80
CA PRO A 72 11.48 5.07 -4.36
C PRO A 72 11.38 4.66 -5.83
N ALA A 73 10.21 4.19 -6.25
CA ALA A 73 9.95 3.78 -7.63
C ALA A 73 9.83 4.98 -8.61
N LEU A 74 9.83 6.22 -8.12
CA LEU A 74 9.73 7.42 -8.95
C LEU A 74 10.95 7.54 -9.87
N SER A 75 10.80 7.08 -11.11
CA SER A 75 11.87 6.93 -12.11
C SER A 75 12.33 8.27 -12.72
N ILE A 76 11.89 9.39 -12.15
CA ILE A 76 12.16 10.73 -12.65
C ILE A 76 13.54 11.20 -12.15
N SER A 77 14.35 11.76 -13.06
CA SER A 77 15.65 12.34 -12.70
C SER A 77 15.49 13.56 -11.77
N ASN A 78 16.50 13.81 -10.94
CA ASN A 78 16.48 14.95 -10.01
C ASN A 78 16.37 16.29 -10.75
N GLU A 79 17.03 16.42 -11.90
CA GLU A 79 16.96 17.62 -12.74
C GLU A 79 15.54 17.88 -13.25
N LYS A 80 14.85 16.84 -13.72
CA LYS A 80 13.46 16.97 -14.18
C LYS A 80 12.52 17.31 -13.03
N LEU A 81 12.70 16.71 -11.85
CA LEU A 81 11.94 17.06 -10.66
C LEU A 81 12.17 18.52 -10.23
N PHE A 82 13.42 18.97 -10.28
CA PHE A 82 13.78 20.35 -9.94
C PHE A 82 13.14 21.36 -10.90
N ASN A 83 13.12 21.06 -12.19
CA ASN A 83 12.46 21.89 -13.20
C ASN A 83 10.93 21.90 -13.04
N ILE A 84 10.31 20.77 -12.68
CA ILE A 84 8.86 20.71 -12.38
C ILE A 84 8.54 21.58 -11.16
N ALA A 85 9.33 21.43 -10.09
CA ALA A 85 9.16 22.17 -8.84
C ALA A 85 9.34 23.69 -9.02
N ARG A 86 10.40 24.13 -9.73
CA ARG A 86 10.65 25.56 -9.99
C ARG A 86 9.54 26.23 -10.79
N ASN A 87 8.88 25.49 -11.67
CA ASN A 87 7.79 26.01 -12.49
C ASN A 87 6.43 25.98 -11.75
N GLY A 88 6.41 25.63 -10.45
CA GLY A 88 5.18 25.55 -9.65
C GLY A 88 4.21 24.45 -10.11
N LYS A 89 4.66 23.52 -10.96
CA LYS A 89 3.80 22.47 -11.50
C LYS A 89 3.65 21.36 -10.46
N LYS A 90 2.40 20.96 -10.19
CA LYS A 90 2.12 19.73 -9.45
C LYS A 90 2.77 18.54 -10.16
N LEU A 91 3.35 17.62 -9.40
CA LEU A 91 3.90 16.38 -9.95
C LEU A 91 2.93 15.24 -9.70
N TYR A 92 2.44 14.61 -10.77
CA TYR A 92 1.66 13.40 -10.67
C TYR A 92 2.51 12.22 -10.18
N ILE A 93 2.01 11.51 -9.17
CA ILE A 93 2.66 10.34 -8.56
C ILE A 93 2.01 9.04 -9.06
N GLY A 94 0.68 8.99 -9.15
CA GLY A 94 -0.05 7.80 -9.57
C GLY A 94 -1.52 7.84 -9.19
N GLU A 95 -2.30 6.92 -9.77
CA GLU A 95 -3.64 6.56 -9.29
C GLU A 95 -3.48 5.45 -8.26
N MET A 96 -4.21 5.55 -7.16
CA MET A 96 -4.26 4.52 -6.13
C MET A 96 -5.59 4.58 -5.38
N TYR A 97 -5.86 3.59 -4.53
CA TYR A 97 -7.08 3.61 -3.72
C TYR A 97 -6.98 4.69 -2.62
N LEU A 98 -8.12 5.26 -2.23
CA LEU A 98 -8.18 6.36 -1.27
C LEU A 98 -7.53 6.02 0.09
N ASN A 99 -7.64 4.77 0.54
CA ASN A 99 -6.96 4.28 1.75
C ASN A 99 -5.43 4.30 1.58
N GLU A 100 -4.91 3.76 0.48
CA GLU A 100 -3.47 3.79 0.15
C GLU A 100 -2.96 5.23 0.05
N ALA A 101 -3.73 6.11 -0.56
CA ALA A 101 -3.39 7.52 -0.71
C ALA A 101 -3.37 8.26 0.65
N ASN A 102 -4.30 7.96 1.55
CA ASN A 102 -4.34 8.54 2.90
C ASN A 102 -3.16 8.06 3.75
N GLU A 103 -2.77 6.79 3.65
CA GLU A 103 -1.57 6.27 4.30
C GLU A 103 -0.31 6.96 3.76
N LEU A 104 -0.22 7.11 2.43
CA LEU A 104 0.89 7.81 1.78
C LEU A 104 0.98 9.27 2.23
N ILE A 105 -0.15 9.97 2.38
CA ILE A 105 -0.22 11.34 2.93
C ILE A 105 0.29 11.38 4.38
N ALA A 106 -0.12 10.42 5.22
CA ALA A 106 0.32 10.36 6.60
C ALA A 106 1.84 10.21 6.70
N ILE A 107 2.43 9.35 5.87
CA ILE A 107 3.88 9.20 5.75
C ILE A 107 4.51 10.50 5.22
N ALA A 108 3.96 11.08 4.15
CA ALA A 108 4.49 12.29 3.53
C ALA A 108 4.63 13.48 4.48
N LYS A 109 3.67 13.64 5.40
CA LYS A 109 3.71 14.67 6.46
C LYS A 109 4.95 14.56 7.34
N THR A 110 5.40 13.34 7.67
CA THR A 110 6.60 13.12 8.50
C THR A 110 7.90 13.54 7.81
N TYR A 111 7.89 13.60 6.47
CA TYR A 111 9.02 14.06 5.65
C TYR A 111 8.80 15.47 5.08
N HIS A 112 7.79 16.20 5.58
CA HIS A 112 7.44 17.55 5.12
C HIS A 112 7.15 17.65 3.62
N ILE A 113 6.53 16.62 3.05
CA ILE A 113 6.03 16.62 1.68
C ILE A 113 4.52 16.81 1.70
N HIS A 114 4.02 17.76 0.92
CA HIS A 114 2.59 17.94 0.70
C HIS A 114 2.13 17.12 -0.50
N LEU A 115 1.20 16.22 -0.23
CA LEU A 115 0.49 15.45 -1.24
C LEU A 115 -0.96 15.90 -1.28
N ASN A 116 -1.50 16.05 -2.49
CA ASN A 116 -2.88 16.40 -2.75
C ASN A 116 -3.58 15.27 -3.51
N LEU A 117 -4.87 15.09 -3.25
CA LEU A 117 -5.72 14.07 -3.87
C LEU A 117 -6.72 14.74 -4.80
N GLU A 118 -6.85 14.23 -6.00
CA GLU A 118 -7.91 14.61 -6.93
C GLU A 118 -8.78 13.38 -7.20
N LYS A 119 -10.10 13.51 -7.05
CA LYS A 119 -11.04 12.43 -7.35
C LYS A 119 -11.04 12.15 -8.85
N ILE A 120 -11.15 10.87 -9.21
CA ILE A 120 -11.25 10.39 -10.60
C ILE A 120 -12.72 10.26 -10.99
#